data_AF-A0A6P1XZZ5-F1
#
_entry.id   AF-A0A6P1XZZ5-F1
#
_cell.length_a   1.000
_cell.length_b   1.000
_cell.length_c   1.000
_cell.angle_alpha   90.00
_cell.angle_beta   90.00
_cell.angle_gamma   90.00
#
_symmetry.space_group_name_H-M   'P 1'
#
loop_
_entity.id
_entity.type
_entity.pdbx_description
1 polymer ?
#
loop_
_entity_poly.entity_id
_entity_poly.type
_entity_poly.pdbx_seq_one_letter_code
_entity_poly.pdbx_strand_id
1 'polypeptide(L)' 'MEKKLAVLRGYIGGRPALIRGYIQGVKASDLKAQFTVNFGNNKQMYQDFKAEWDKKDSRWTFNDDNCSAKLNF' A
#
# COMPACT_ATOMS: atom_id res chain seq x y z
N MET A 1 26.39 -2.77 16.88
CA MET A 1 25.41 -1.87 16.22
C MET A 1 24.91 -2.59 14.97
N GLU A 2 23.74 -3.21 15.03
CA GLU A 2 23.20 -4.01 13.92
C GLU A 2 22.71 -3.11 12.78
N LYS A 3 23.23 -3.35 11.56
CA LYS A 3 22.78 -2.66 10.34
C LYS A 3 21.57 -3.41 9.79
N LYS A 4 20.35 -2.91 10.02
CA LYS A 4 19.15 -3.46 9.40
C LYS A 4 18.97 -2.88 8.00
N LEU A 5 19.02 -3.75 6.99
CA LEU A 5 18.82 -3.42 5.59
C LEU A 5 17.31 -3.32 5.30
N ALA A 6 16.80 -2.11 5.05
CA ALA A 6 15.45 -1.94 4.54
C ALA A 6 15.48 -1.99 3.00
N VAL A 7 14.79 -2.96 2.42
CA VAL A 7 14.61 -3.07 0.96
C VAL A 7 13.21 -2.57 0.63
N LEU A 8 13.08 -1.36 0.09
CA LEU A 8 11.82 -0.90 -0.48
C LEU A 8 11.55 -1.67 -1.78
N ARG A 9 10.49 -2.49 -1.81
CA ARG A 9 10.02 -3.14 -3.03
C ARG A 9 9.00 -2.22 -3.70
N GLY A 10 9.46 -1.42 -4.67
CA GLY A 10 8.58 -0.72 -5.60
C GLY A 10 8.17 -1.64 -6.74
N TYR A 11 6.91 -1.56 -7.18
CA TYR A 11 6.42 -2.26 -8.37
C TYR A 11 6.23 -1.24 -9.49
N ILE A 12 7.02 -1.35 -10.56
CA ILE A 12 6.79 -0.62 -11.81
C ILE A 12 6.51 -1.68 -12.90
N GLY A 13 5.31 -1.65 -13.49
CA GLY A 13 4.96 -2.50 -14.64
C GLY A 13 4.89 -4.01 -14.37
N GLY A 14 4.54 -4.44 -13.15
CA GLY A 14 4.34 -5.86 -12.83
C GLY A 14 5.63 -6.70 -12.70
N ARG A 15 6.81 -6.09 -12.79
CA ARG A 15 8.10 -6.73 -12.50
C ARG A 15 8.72 -6.11 -11.23
N PRO A 16 9.14 -6.91 -10.24
CA PRO A 16 9.83 -6.37 -9.08
C PRO A 16 11.19 -5.83 -9.53
N ALA A 17 11.33 -4.50 -9.57
CA ALA A 17 12.60 -3.83 -9.77
C ALA A 17 13.20 -3.50 -8.39
N LEU A 18 14.37 -4.06 -8.09
CA LEU A 18 15.19 -3.66 -6.95
C LEU A 18 15.73 -2.25 -7.21
N ILE A 19 15.01 -1.22 -6.78
CA ILE A 19 15.55 0.14 -6.73
C ILE A 19 16.56 0.16 -5.58
N ARG A 20 17.85 -0.06 -5.87
CA ARG A 20 18.95 0.14 -4.91
C ARG A 20 19.21 1.63 -4.73
N GLY A 21 18.29 2.32 -4.05
CA GLY A 21 18.51 3.63 -3.49
C GLY A 21 18.96 3.49 -2.03
N TYR A 22 20.21 3.83 -1.73
CA TYR A 22 20.68 3.98 -0.34
C TYR A 22 20.02 5.23 0.27
N ILE A 23 18.83 5.11 0.85
CA ILE A 23 18.26 6.22 1.61
C ILE A 23 18.88 6.21 3.01
N GLN A 24 20.00 6.91 3.18
CA GLN A 24 20.60 7.15 4.50
C GLN A 24 19.68 8.07 5.32
N GLY A 25 19.42 7.71 6.59
CA GLY A 25 18.70 8.57 7.54
C GLY A 25 17.25 8.17 7.87
N VAL A 26 16.70 7.13 7.23
CA VAL A 26 15.35 6.64 7.56
C VAL A 26 15.41 5.82 8.85
N LYS A 27 14.79 6.31 9.92
CA LYS A 27 14.58 5.50 11.12
C LYS A 27 13.44 4.51 10.84
N ALA A 28 13.44 3.38 11.52
CA ALA A 28 12.33 2.43 11.41
C ALA A 28 10.97 3.07 11.77
N SER A 29 10.97 4.07 12.66
CA SER A 29 9.80 4.90 12.99
C SER A 29 9.27 5.73 11.83
N ASP A 30 10.09 5.98 10.80
CA ASP A 30 9.75 6.82 9.66
C ASP A 30 9.18 5.99 8.49
N LEU A 31 9.23 4.65 8.60
CA LEU A 31 8.67 3.73 7.62
C LEU A 31 7.16 3.63 7.82
N LYS A 32 6.40 4.14 6.85
CA LYS A 32 4.95 3.89 6.76
C LYS A 32 4.70 2.67 5.88
N ALA A 33 3.97 1.69 6.40
CA ALA A 33 3.52 0.57 5.59
C ALA A 33 2.15 0.90 4.99
N GLN A 34 2.01 0.67 3.69
CA GLN A 34 0.74 0.82 2.99
C GLN A 34 0.45 -0.47 2.23
N PHE A 35 -0.79 -0.95 2.34
CA PHE A 35 -1.28 -2.06 1.54
C PHE A 35 -2.36 -1.54 0.59
N THR A 36 -2.25 -1.84 -0.71
CA THR A 36 -3.20 -1.36 -1.72
C THR A 36 -3.88 -2.55 -2.39
N VAL A 37 -5.21 -2.53 -2.42
CA VAL A 37 -6.05 -3.48 -3.16
C VAL A 37 -6.59 -2.77 -4.40
N ASN A 38 -6.36 -3.36 -5.57
CA ASN A 38 -6.88 -2.85 -6.84
C ASN A 38 -7.89 -3.87 -7.38
N PHE A 39 -9.14 -3.42 -7.55
CA PHE A 39 -10.23 -4.27 -8.06
C PHE A 39 -10.36 -4.21 -9.58
N GLY A 40 -9.52 -3.42 -10.26
CA GLY A 40 -9.55 -3.21 -11.70
C GLY A 40 -10.91 -2.66 -12.13
N ASN A 41 -11.50 -3.29 -13.16
CA ASN A 41 -12.81 -2.90 -13.67
C ASN A 41 -13.98 -3.53 -12.89
N ASN A 42 -13.72 -4.31 -11.83
CA ASN A 42 -14.76 -4.98 -11.05
C ASN A 42 -15.33 -4.05 -9.97
N LYS A 43 -16.18 -3.11 -10.43
CA LYS A 43 -16.80 -2.11 -9.56
C LYS A 43 -17.66 -2.73 -8.46
N GLN A 44 -18.35 -3.85 -8.73
CA GLN A 44 -19.20 -4.49 -7.71
C GLN A 44 -18.36 -5.00 -6.54
N MET A 45 -17.28 -5.74 -6.82
CA MET A 45 -16.39 -6.26 -5.78
C MET A 45 -15.77 -5.13 -4.94
N TYR A 46 -15.43 -4.01 -5.59
CA TYR A 46 -14.97 -2.81 -4.89
C TYR A 46 -16.05 -2.22 -3.96
N GLN A 47 -17.29 -2.10 -4.43
CA GLN A 47 -18.39 -1.54 -3.64
C GLN A 47 -18.72 -2.45 -2.44
N ASP A 48 -18.73 -3.77 -2.63
CA ASP A 48 -18.94 -4.73 -1.55
C ASP A 48 -17.83 -4.62 -0.50
N PHE A 49 -16.57 -4.54 -0.95
CA PHE A 49 -15.43 -4.36 -0.06
C PHE A 49 -15.49 -3.02 0.70
N LYS A 50 -15.81 -1.91 0.01
CA LYS A 50 -15.97 -0.58 0.62
C LYS A 50 -17.08 -0.58 1.67
N ALA A 51 -18.25 -1.12 1.34
CA ALA A 51 -19.39 -1.16 2.25
C ALA A 51 -19.08 -1.93 3.54
N GLU A 52 -18.26 -2.98 3.45
CA GLU A 52 -17.83 -3.74 4.61
C GLU A 52 -16.80 -2.98 5.46
N TRP A 53 -15.76 -2.41 4.84
CA TRP A 53 -14.58 -1.93 5.57
C TRP A 53 -14.62 -0.46 5.96
N ASP A 54 -15.34 0.39 5.21
CA ASP A 54 -15.43 1.84 5.44
C ASP A 54 -15.95 2.19 6.85
N LYS A 55 -16.83 1.35 7.39
CA LYS A 55 -17.37 1.52 8.76
C LYS A 55 -16.59 0.75 9.82
N LYS A 56 -15.83 -0.27 9.44
CA LYS A 56 -15.16 -1.19 10.39
C LYS A 56 -13.76 -0.72 10.75
N ASP A 57 -13.03 -0.12 9.82
CA ASP A 57 -11.64 0.25 10.03
C ASP A 57 -11.30 1.54 9.28
N SER A 58 -11.18 2.64 10.04
CA SER A 58 -10.90 3.99 9.55
C SER A 58 -9.51 4.16 8.94
N ARG A 59 -8.64 3.16 9.05
CA ARG A 59 -7.32 3.15 8.39
C ARG A 59 -7.43 2.89 6.89
N TRP A 60 -8.57 2.37 6.43
CA TRP A 60 -8.85 2.24 5.01
C TRP A 60 -9.20 3.59 4.39
N THR A 61 -8.64 3.81 3.21
CA THR A 61 -8.99 4.92 2.32
C THR A 61 -9.42 4.34 1.00
N PHE A 62 -10.55 4.77 0.48
CA PHE A 62 -11.14 4.24 -0.74
C PHE A 62 -11.04 5.27 -1.87
N ASN A 63 -10.68 4.81 -3.07
CA ASN A 63 -10.65 5.60 -4.27
C ASN A 63 -11.70 5.06 -5.25
N ASP A 64 -12.79 5.81 -5.39
CA ASP A 64 -13.93 5.46 -6.22
C ASP A 64 -13.63 5.59 -7.72
N ASP A 65 -12.67 6.44 -8.10
CA ASP A 65 -12.34 6.72 -9.52
C ASP A 65 -11.68 5.53 -10.20
N ASN A 66 -10.85 4.79 -9.46
CA ASN A 66 -10.09 3.65 -9.99
C ASN A 66 -10.41 2.32 -9.32
N CYS A 67 -11.49 2.27 -8.53
CA CYS A 67 -11.91 1.08 -7.78
C CYS A 67 -10.72 0.47 -7.00
N SER A 68 -10.08 1.26 -6.12
CA SER A 68 -9.00 0.79 -5.27
C SER A 68 -9.18 1.20 -3.81
N ALA A 69 -8.55 0.46 -2.90
CA ALA A 69 -8.56 0.72 -1.47
C ALA A 69 -7.12 0.64 -0.93
N LYS A 70 -6.79 1.51 0.01
CA LYS A 70 -5.48 1.56 0.66
C LYS A 70 -5.64 1.48 2.17
N LEU A 71 -4.90 0.58 2.80
CA LEU A 71 -4.78 0.46 4.25
C LEU A 71 -3.45 1.08 4.70
N ASN A 72 -3.54 2.01 5.65
CA ASN A 72 -2.38 2.66 6.26
C ASN A 72 -2.11 2.07 7.64
N PHE A 73 -0.88 1.61 7.89
CA PHE A 73 -0.44 1.07 9.18
C PHE A 73 0.46 2.05 9.93
#